data_AF-A0A1N7QHL9-F1
#
_entry.id   AF-A0A1N7QHL9-F1
#
_cell.length_a   1.000
_cell.length_b   1.000
_cell.length_c   1.000
_cell.angle_alpha   90.00
_cell.angle_beta   90.00
_cell.angle_gamma   90.00
#
_symmetry.space_group_name_H-M   'P 1'
#
loop_
_entity.id
_entity.type
_entity.pdbx_description
1 polymer ?
#
loop_
_entity_poly.entity_id
_entity_poly.type
_entity_poly.pdbx_seq_one_letter_code
_entity_poly.pdbx_strand_id
1 'polypeptide(L)'
;MQNTHLIFPHIPKTAGTSVRRNMKEAFEQGAEPYVEVAVYDMPGNWVSTRAFESYDLPRNWDFIYGHATMEQFLKNTNLDPADEGITCLSFVRDPIDRCISVYNYIATTPTHGLHKQCLASEPQSFLRMIVERDRNVQHRYLACRADVKWTFLIAPSNRVGQTCAEAFERVTGKDLGKDFFDKKFNVTKKFSQQGQAQRMSRDALDAKLLAEYYDLNDLDRRMFEMVSDRGVMYENPVWAL
;
A
#
# COMPACT_ATOMS: atom_id res chain seq x y z
N MET A 1 1.16 28.97 6.80
CA MET A 1 0.69 27.71 6.19
C MET A 1 1.04 26.61 7.18
N GLN A 2 0.07 25.80 7.62
CA GLN A 2 0.39 24.63 8.43
C GLN A 2 1.14 23.66 7.51
N ASN A 3 2.41 23.40 7.80
CA ASN A 3 3.11 22.29 7.17
C ASN A 3 2.33 21.03 7.55
N THR A 4 1.70 20.42 6.56
CA THR A 4 1.01 19.16 6.73
C THR A 4 1.81 18.10 5.98
N HIS A 5 1.83 16.92 6.54
CA HIS A 5 2.86 15.93 6.33
C HIS A 5 2.16 14.66 5.83
N LEU A 6 2.59 14.09 4.69
CA LEU A 6 1.93 12.91 4.12
C LEU A 6 2.72 11.63 4.37
N ILE A 7 2.10 10.67 5.05
CA ILE A 7 2.64 9.31 5.13
C ILE A 7 1.82 8.35 4.26
N PHE A 8 2.50 7.36 3.69
CA PHE A 8 1.88 6.29 2.93
C PHE A 8 2.45 4.92 3.33
N PRO A 9 1.83 4.24 4.31
CA PRO A 9 2.04 2.83 4.57
C PRO A 9 1.64 2.03 3.32
N HIS A 10 2.62 1.71 2.48
CA HIS A 10 2.41 1.06 1.20
C HIS A 10 2.25 -0.44 1.44
N ILE A 11 1.01 -0.92 1.38
CA ILE A 11 0.72 -2.35 1.41
C ILE A 11 1.08 -2.96 0.05
N PRO A 12 1.92 -4.00 -0.02
CA PRO A 12 2.29 -4.62 -1.28
C PRO A 12 1.07 -5.00 -2.15
N LYS A 13 1.12 -4.61 -3.42
CA LYS A 13 0.12 -4.91 -4.47
C LYS A 13 -1.25 -4.21 -4.31
N THR A 14 -1.26 -3.06 -3.66
CA THR A 14 -2.42 -2.15 -3.54
C THR A 14 -2.24 -0.85 -4.34
N ALA A 15 -1.53 -0.93 -5.48
CA ALA A 15 -1.27 0.19 -6.39
C ALA A 15 -0.26 1.26 -5.92
N GLY A 16 0.58 1.00 -4.91
CA GLY A 16 1.51 2.01 -4.40
C GLY A 16 2.58 2.50 -5.37
N THR A 17 2.94 1.75 -6.42
CA THR A 17 3.81 2.27 -7.50
C THR A 17 3.17 3.46 -8.21
N SER A 18 1.85 3.40 -8.45
CA SER A 18 1.10 4.52 -9.05
C SER A 18 1.03 5.70 -8.09
N VAL A 19 0.71 5.44 -6.82
CA VAL A 19 0.61 6.47 -5.77
C VAL A 19 1.92 7.24 -5.64
N ARG A 20 3.04 6.54 -5.44
CA ARG A 20 4.37 7.15 -5.31
C ARG A 20 4.67 8.08 -6.48
N ARG A 21 4.51 7.57 -7.72
CA ARG A 21 4.81 8.37 -8.90
C ARG A 21 3.91 9.61 -8.98
N ASN A 22 2.60 9.42 -8.81
CA ASN A 22 1.66 10.52 -8.92
C ASN A 22 1.92 11.59 -7.84
N MET A 23 2.22 11.19 -6.61
CA MET A 23 2.59 12.13 -5.54
C MET A 23 3.88 12.86 -5.84
N LYS A 24 4.93 12.14 -6.28
CA LYS A 24 6.18 12.76 -6.71
C LYS A 24 5.95 13.81 -7.80
N GLU A 25 5.22 13.46 -8.87
CA GLU A 25 4.91 14.38 -9.96
C GLU A 25 4.09 15.59 -9.47
N ALA A 26 3.16 15.39 -8.53
CA ALA A 26 2.34 16.46 -7.97
C ALA A 26 3.15 17.44 -7.13
N PHE A 27 4.03 16.94 -6.24
CA PHE A 27 4.90 17.79 -5.42
C PHE A 27 5.93 18.55 -6.27
N GLU A 28 6.55 17.89 -7.26
CA GLU A 28 7.51 18.52 -8.18
C GLU A 28 6.85 19.64 -9.01
N GLN A 29 5.61 19.46 -9.48
CA GLN A 29 4.87 20.50 -10.22
C GLN A 29 4.32 21.60 -9.33
N GLY A 30 4.10 21.32 -8.04
CA GLY A 30 3.73 22.31 -7.05
C GLY A 30 4.83 23.33 -6.73
N ALA A 31 6.05 23.16 -7.27
CA ALA A 31 7.24 23.97 -7.00
C ALA A 31 7.68 24.00 -5.52
N GLU A 32 7.24 23.01 -4.73
CA GLU A 32 7.70 22.82 -3.36
C GLU A 32 8.95 21.91 -3.36
N PRO A 33 9.95 22.17 -2.50
CA PRO A 33 11.08 21.26 -2.34
C PRO A 33 10.60 19.93 -1.74
N TYR A 34 10.44 18.92 -2.60
CA TYR A 34 9.97 17.58 -2.24
C TYR A 34 11.06 16.74 -1.57
N VAL A 35 10.86 16.41 -0.29
CA VAL A 35 11.72 15.46 0.44
C VAL A 35 11.00 14.12 0.60
N GLU A 36 11.47 13.13 -0.19
CA GLU A 36 10.97 11.74 -0.21
C GLU A 36 11.81 10.85 0.72
N VAL A 37 11.16 10.21 1.70
CA VAL A 37 11.77 9.12 2.49
C VAL A 37 11.08 7.82 2.14
N ALA A 38 11.88 6.82 1.79
CA ALA A 38 11.37 5.59 1.24
C ALA A 38 11.90 4.37 1.99
N VAL A 39 10.96 3.58 2.53
CA VAL A 39 11.21 2.50 3.49
C VAL A 39 11.03 1.14 2.84
N TYR A 40 12.12 0.45 2.50
CA TYR A 40 12.10 -0.84 1.80
C TYR A 40 13.26 -1.74 2.23
N ASP A 41 12.99 -3.03 2.40
CA ASP A 41 14.03 -4.05 2.55
C ASP A 41 14.50 -4.56 1.18
N MET A 42 15.05 -3.65 0.37
CA MET A 42 15.64 -3.95 -0.94
C MET A 42 17.02 -3.28 -1.10
N PRO A 43 17.92 -3.84 -1.92
CA PRO A 43 19.19 -3.20 -2.23
C PRO A 43 18.99 -1.78 -2.82
N GLY A 44 19.67 -0.77 -2.26
CA GLY A 44 19.64 0.63 -2.75
C GLY A 44 19.81 1.67 -1.64
N ASN A 45 19.60 2.95 -1.96
CA ASN A 45 19.65 4.09 -1.03
C ASN A 45 18.36 4.25 -0.20
N TRP A 46 17.70 3.14 0.12
CA TRP A 46 16.44 3.11 0.87
C TRP A 46 16.71 2.91 2.35
N VAL A 47 15.82 3.42 3.21
CA VAL A 47 15.87 3.10 4.64
C VAL A 47 15.24 1.71 4.82
N SER A 48 15.95 0.77 5.45
CA SER A 48 15.36 -0.54 5.75
C SER A 48 14.24 -0.39 6.79
N THR A 49 13.28 -1.30 6.79
CA THR A 49 12.17 -1.24 7.77
C THR A 49 12.69 -1.30 9.21
N ARG A 50 13.78 -2.03 9.44
CA ARG A 50 14.47 -2.13 10.73
C ARG A 50 15.20 -0.85 11.13
N ALA A 51 15.80 -0.14 10.17
CA ALA A 51 16.52 1.10 10.46
C ALA A 51 15.59 2.31 10.61
N PHE A 52 14.35 2.21 10.12
CA PHE A 52 13.40 3.33 10.08
C PHE A 52 13.00 3.83 11.47
N GLU A 53 12.88 2.94 12.46
CA GLU A 53 12.52 3.32 13.84
C GLU A 53 13.51 4.33 14.45
N SER A 54 14.80 4.22 14.09
CA SER A 54 15.87 5.11 14.55
C SER A 54 16.35 6.11 13.49
N TYR A 55 15.65 6.21 12.36
CA TYR A 55 16.03 7.10 11.27
C TYR A 55 15.62 8.53 11.60
N ASP A 56 16.59 9.44 11.65
CA ASP A 56 16.34 10.86 11.89
C ASP A 56 15.71 11.49 10.65
N LEU A 57 14.38 11.66 10.67
CA LEU A 57 13.65 12.25 9.55
C LEU A 57 14.05 13.73 9.38
N PRO A 58 14.33 14.18 8.14
CA PRO A 58 14.56 15.61 7.89
C PRO A 58 13.36 16.43 8.36
N ARG A 59 13.55 17.54 9.08
CA ARG A 59 12.43 18.32 9.65
C ARG A 59 11.43 18.90 8.63
N ASN A 60 11.77 18.87 7.35
CA ASN A 60 11.00 19.41 6.23
C ASN A 60 10.61 18.31 5.23
N TRP A 61 10.23 17.13 5.70
CA TRP A 61 9.73 16.07 4.84
C TRP A 61 8.30 16.36 4.35
N ASP A 62 7.97 16.01 3.12
CA ASP A 62 6.60 16.17 2.60
C ASP A 62 5.90 14.82 2.49
N PHE A 63 6.66 13.81 2.08
CA PHE A 63 6.13 12.49 1.78
C PHE A 63 7.05 11.36 2.26
N ILE A 64 6.54 10.54 3.16
CA ILE A 64 7.19 9.30 3.60
C ILE A 64 6.35 8.13 3.11
N TYR A 65 6.97 7.14 2.48
CA TYR A 65 6.25 5.94 2.06
C TYR A 65 7.13 4.69 2.12
N GLY A 66 6.48 3.53 2.20
CA GLY A 66 7.22 2.28 2.14
C GLY A 66 6.47 1.11 2.72
N HIS A 67 7.11 -0.05 2.69
CA HIS A 67 6.56 -1.29 3.20
C HIS A 67 6.70 -1.38 4.75
N ALA A 68 6.31 -0.33 5.47
CA ALA A 68 6.32 -0.27 6.92
C ALA A 68 4.88 -0.29 7.48
N THR A 69 4.69 -0.94 8.64
CA THR A 69 3.42 -0.93 9.37
C THR A 69 3.23 0.41 10.09
N MET A 70 1.99 0.74 10.43
CA MET A 70 1.67 1.92 11.26
C MET A 70 2.46 1.92 12.57
N GLU A 71 2.63 0.76 13.21
CA GLU A 71 3.46 0.66 14.42
C GLU A 71 4.92 1.08 14.17
N GLN A 72 5.51 0.70 13.03
CA GLN A 72 6.86 1.11 12.67
C GLN A 72 6.96 2.61 12.39
N PHE A 73 5.93 3.21 11.77
CA PHE A 73 5.83 4.67 11.66
C PHE A 73 5.76 5.34 13.04
N LEU A 74 4.89 4.86 13.93
CA LEU A 74 4.72 5.45 15.26
C LEU A 74 5.94 5.27 16.18
N LYS A 75 6.82 4.31 15.90
CA LYS A 75 8.09 4.14 16.62
C LYS A 75 9.17 5.12 16.16
N ASN A 76 9.02 5.75 15.00
CA ASN A 76 9.98 6.75 14.56
C ASN A 76 9.94 7.97 15.50
N THR A 77 11.10 8.36 16.01
CA THR A 77 11.24 9.41 17.04
C THR A 77 10.83 10.81 16.58
N ASN A 78 10.76 11.05 15.28
CA ASN A 78 10.39 12.34 14.71
C ASN A 78 8.90 12.43 14.34
N LEU A 79 8.09 11.39 14.61
CA LEU A 79 6.64 11.37 14.37
C LEU A 79 5.88 11.37 15.69
N ASP A 80 5.11 12.41 15.95
CA ASP A 80 4.26 12.51 17.15
C ASP A 80 2.85 11.97 16.84
N PRO A 81 2.36 10.94 17.57
CA PRO A 81 0.98 10.49 17.49
C PRO A 81 -0.07 11.59 17.69
N ALA A 82 0.25 12.65 18.43
CA ALA A 82 -0.63 13.78 18.69
C ALA A 82 -0.61 14.87 17.60
N ASP A 83 0.24 14.74 16.58
CA ASP A 83 0.35 15.73 15.50
C ASP A 83 -0.84 15.66 14.53
N GLU A 84 -1.75 16.63 14.63
CA GLU A 84 -2.91 16.78 13.74
C GLU A 84 -2.53 17.20 12.31
N GLY A 85 -1.28 17.62 12.09
CA GLY A 85 -0.73 17.98 10.78
C GLY A 85 -0.36 16.78 9.90
N ILE A 86 -0.39 15.55 10.43
CA ILE A 86 -0.07 14.34 9.67
C ILE A 86 -1.31 13.76 9.02
N THR A 87 -1.19 13.49 7.71
CA THR A 87 -2.16 12.76 6.91
C THR A 87 -1.59 11.40 6.54
N CYS A 88 -2.29 10.34 6.90
CA CYS A 88 -2.01 8.96 6.54
C CYS A 88 -2.89 8.52 5.36
N LEU A 89 -2.28 8.43 4.19
CA LEU A 89 -2.90 7.85 3.00
C LEU A 89 -2.60 6.36 2.97
N SER A 90 -3.57 5.50 2.62
CA SER A 90 -3.26 4.12 2.22
C SER A 90 -4.34 3.54 1.32
N PHE A 91 -4.05 2.38 0.73
CA PHE A 91 -4.98 1.70 -0.16
C PHE A 91 -5.10 0.24 0.22
N VAL A 92 -6.34 -0.26 0.18
CA VAL A 92 -6.67 -1.67 0.37
C VAL A 92 -7.16 -2.27 -0.94
N ARG A 93 -7.10 -3.59 -1.01
CA ARG A 93 -7.63 -4.39 -2.12
C ARG A 93 -8.30 -5.61 -1.53
N ASP A 94 -9.25 -6.17 -2.27
CA ASP A 94 -9.79 -7.49 -1.93
C ASP A 94 -8.62 -8.46 -1.61
N PRO A 95 -8.62 -9.12 -0.44
CA PRO A 95 -7.46 -9.87 0.05
C PRO A 95 -7.03 -10.97 -0.93
N ILE A 96 -7.98 -11.60 -1.62
CA ILE A 96 -7.70 -12.68 -2.57
C ILE A 96 -7.11 -12.11 -3.85
N ASP A 97 -7.70 -11.05 -4.39
CA ASP A 97 -7.16 -10.37 -5.57
C ASP A 97 -5.74 -9.81 -5.31
N ARG A 98 -5.46 -9.36 -4.08
CA ARG A 98 -4.12 -8.96 -3.65
C ARG A 98 -3.15 -10.15 -3.67
N CYS A 99 -3.52 -11.29 -3.09
CA CYS A 99 -2.72 -12.53 -3.11
C CYS A 99 -2.46 -13.01 -4.54
N ILE A 100 -3.47 -13.02 -5.41
CA ILE A 100 -3.33 -13.33 -6.85
C ILE A 100 -2.38 -12.34 -7.52
N SER A 101 -2.44 -11.05 -7.15
CA SER A 101 -1.51 -10.05 -7.68
C SER A 101 -0.08 -10.26 -7.18
N VAL A 102 0.12 -10.77 -5.96
CA VAL A 102 1.44 -11.17 -5.44
C VAL A 102 1.95 -12.38 -6.22
N TYR A 103 1.12 -13.44 -6.35
CA TYR A 103 1.44 -14.62 -7.14
C TYR A 103 1.94 -14.23 -8.54
N ASN A 104 1.12 -13.46 -9.27
CA ASN A 104 1.43 -13.07 -10.64
C ASN A 104 2.70 -12.22 -10.72
N TYR A 105 2.97 -11.38 -9.71
CA TYR A 105 4.21 -10.63 -9.63
C TYR A 105 5.42 -11.55 -9.45
N ILE A 106 5.37 -12.50 -8.52
CA ILE A 106 6.45 -13.47 -8.28
C ILE A 106 6.69 -14.33 -9.52
N ALA A 107 5.62 -14.87 -10.09
CA ALA A 107 5.63 -15.69 -11.30
C ALA A 107 6.26 -14.98 -12.51
N THR A 108 6.14 -13.65 -12.60
CA THR A 108 6.65 -12.86 -13.74
C THR A 108 7.88 -12.01 -13.40
N THR A 109 8.48 -12.18 -12.21
CA THR A 109 9.67 -11.42 -11.80
C THR A 109 10.83 -12.36 -11.51
N PRO A 110 11.71 -12.64 -12.50
CA PRO A 110 12.81 -13.60 -12.35
C PRO A 110 13.78 -13.29 -11.21
N THR A 111 13.92 -12.01 -10.85
CA THR A 111 14.78 -11.54 -9.76
C THR A 111 14.15 -11.72 -8.37
N HIS A 112 12.87 -12.08 -8.28
CA HIS A 112 12.21 -12.30 -6.99
C HIS A 112 12.73 -13.59 -6.34
N GLY A 113 13.09 -13.55 -5.05
CA GLY A 113 13.69 -14.70 -4.35
C GLY A 113 12.85 -15.98 -4.37
N LEU A 114 11.52 -15.84 -4.43
CA LEU A 114 10.57 -16.95 -4.53
C LEU A 114 10.20 -17.36 -5.97
N HIS A 115 10.78 -16.74 -7.00
CA HIS A 115 10.39 -16.99 -8.40
C HIS A 115 10.59 -18.46 -8.80
N LYS A 116 11.76 -19.03 -8.51
CA LYS A 116 12.07 -20.44 -8.83
C LYS A 116 11.10 -21.41 -8.13
N GLN A 117 10.78 -21.16 -6.86
CA GLN A 117 9.82 -21.96 -6.12
C GLN A 117 8.41 -21.84 -6.70
N CYS A 118 8.01 -20.63 -7.12
CA CYS A 118 6.73 -20.37 -7.78
C CYS A 118 6.58 -21.17 -9.07
N LEU A 119 7.62 -21.24 -9.91
CA LEU A 119 7.59 -21.99 -11.16
C LEU A 119 7.66 -23.50 -10.98
N ALA A 120 8.25 -23.97 -9.86
CA ALA A 120 8.37 -25.39 -9.55
C ALA A 120 7.16 -25.98 -8.82
N SER A 121 6.21 -25.13 -8.38
CA SER A 121 5.04 -25.52 -7.60
C SER A 121 3.78 -25.55 -8.47
N GLU A 122 2.77 -26.34 -8.07
CA GLU A 122 1.43 -26.22 -8.64
C GLU A 122 0.83 -24.83 -8.28
N PRO A 123 0.20 -24.11 -9.23
CA PRO A 123 -0.24 -22.73 -9.02
C PRO A 123 -1.13 -22.50 -7.79
N GLN A 124 -2.15 -23.33 -7.55
CA GLN A 124 -3.05 -23.19 -6.40
C GLN A 124 -2.33 -23.47 -5.08
N SER A 125 -1.41 -24.44 -5.07
CA SER A 125 -0.58 -24.78 -3.91
C SER A 125 0.35 -23.63 -3.53
N PHE A 126 0.96 -22.97 -4.52
CA PHE A 126 1.80 -21.78 -4.25
C PHE A 126 0.97 -20.56 -3.85
N LEU A 127 -0.22 -20.38 -4.43
CA LEU A 127 -1.16 -19.33 -4.00
C LEU A 127 -1.60 -19.54 -2.54
N ARG A 128 -1.89 -20.78 -2.13
CA ARG A 128 -2.20 -21.13 -0.74
C ARG A 128 -1.08 -20.71 0.20
N MET A 129 0.17 -21.03 -0.15
CA MET A 129 1.34 -20.60 0.64
C MET A 129 1.39 -19.06 0.79
N ILE A 130 1.08 -18.29 -0.27
CA ILE A 130 1.00 -16.82 -0.19
C ILE A 130 -0.12 -16.38 0.75
N VAL A 131 -1.31 -16.97 0.62
CA VAL A 131 -2.49 -16.67 1.44
C VAL A 131 -2.22 -16.92 2.93
N GLU A 132 -1.53 -18.02 3.25
CA GLU A 132 -1.18 -18.37 4.63
C GLU A 132 -0.07 -17.46 5.19
N ARG A 133 0.98 -17.19 4.40
CA ARG A 133 2.10 -16.32 4.80
C ARG A 133 1.65 -14.87 5.03
N ASP A 134 0.82 -14.36 4.12
CA ASP A 134 0.33 -12.98 4.13
C ASP A 134 -1.03 -12.85 4.83
N ARG A 135 -1.36 -13.75 5.75
CA ARG A 135 -2.63 -13.71 6.48
C ARG A 135 -2.86 -12.34 7.11
N ASN A 136 -4.03 -11.74 6.83
CA ASN A 136 -4.46 -10.45 7.37
C ASN A 136 -3.38 -9.35 7.27
N VAL A 137 -2.62 -9.34 6.16
CA VAL A 137 -1.48 -8.44 6.02
C VAL A 137 -1.92 -6.98 5.93
N GLN A 138 -3.03 -6.68 5.27
CA GLN A 138 -3.47 -5.29 5.11
C GLN A 138 -3.89 -4.71 6.47
N HIS A 139 -4.60 -5.50 7.26
CA HIS A 139 -4.95 -5.19 8.64
C HIS A 139 -3.70 -4.98 9.49
N ARG A 140 -2.70 -5.87 9.42
CA ARG A 140 -1.42 -5.69 10.16
C ARG A 140 -0.67 -4.42 9.79
N TYR A 141 -0.72 -4.01 8.52
CA TYR A 141 -0.09 -2.77 8.08
C TYR A 141 -0.78 -1.53 8.64
N LEU A 142 -2.11 -1.55 8.76
CA LEU A 142 -2.92 -0.39 9.14
C LEU A 142 -3.35 -0.37 10.60
N ALA A 143 -3.18 -1.47 11.34
CA ALA A 143 -3.49 -1.56 12.75
C ALA A 143 -2.76 -0.44 13.52
N CYS A 144 -3.55 0.40 14.17
CA CYS A 144 -3.08 1.62 14.80
C CYS A 144 -3.67 1.73 16.21
N ARG A 145 -3.00 2.49 17.08
CA ARG A 145 -3.51 2.78 18.42
C ARG A 145 -4.53 3.91 18.38
N ALA A 146 -5.49 3.89 19.31
CA ALA A 146 -6.58 4.86 19.38
C ALA A 146 -6.14 6.30 19.74
N ASP A 147 -4.95 6.48 20.29
CA ASP A 147 -4.41 7.79 20.69
C ASP A 147 -3.90 8.61 19.49
N VAL A 148 -3.71 7.99 18.33
CA VAL A 148 -3.21 8.67 17.12
C VAL A 148 -4.25 9.65 16.56
N LYS A 149 -3.84 10.91 16.42
CA LYS A 149 -4.65 12.06 15.96
C LYS A 149 -4.50 12.41 14.48
N TRP A 150 -3.78 11.59 13.73
CA TRP A 150 -3.57 11.78 12.31
C TRP A 150 -4.90 11.71 11.53
N THR A 151 -4.96 12.39 10.40
CA THR A 151 -6.05 12.19 9.44
C THR A 151 -5.77 10.91 8.65
N PHE A 152 -6.73 10.01 8.52
CA PHE A 152 -6.60 8.83 7.67
C PHE A 152 -7.34 9.05 6.33
N LEU A 153 -6.80 8.54 5.23
CA LEU A 153 -7.47 8.41 3.94
C LEU A 153 -7.21 7.01 3.42
N ILE A 154 -8.09 6.08 3.78
CA ILE A 154 -7.99 4.69 3.35
C ILE A 154 -9.08 4.41 2.33
N ALA A 155 -8.67 3.95 1.14
CA ALA A 155 -9.59 3.71 0.03
C ALA A 155 -9.30 2.40 -0.70
N PRO A 156 -10.27 1.86 -1.47
CA PRO A 156 -9.99 0.73 -2.34
C PRO A 156 -9.04 1.15 -3.48
N SER A 157 -8.17 0.24 -3.91
CA SER A 157 -7.12 0.51 -4.92
C SER A 157 -7.63 0.90 -6.30
N ASN A 158 -8.93 0.76 -6.59
CA ASN A 158 -9.55 1.28 -7.81
C ASN A 158 -9.89 2.79 -7.74
N ARG A 159 -9.70 3.44 -6.59
CA ARG A 159 -9.94 4.88 -6.37
C ARG A 159 -8.68 5.73 -6.25
N VAL A 160 -7.51 5.18 -6.62
CA VAL A 160 -6.19 5.83 -6.47
C VAL A 160 -6.20 7.28 -6.96
N GLY A 161 -6.73 7.55 -8.15
CA GLY A 161 -6.73 8.91 -8.71
C GLY A 161 -7.43 9.92 -7.81
N GLN A 162 -8.67 9.62 -7.43
CA GLN A 162 -9.47 10.48 -6.56
C GLN A 162 -8.83 10.66 -5.18
N THR A 163 -8.47 9.57 -4.49
CA THR A 163 -7.95 9.66 -3.12
C THR A 163 -6.59 10.35 -3.07
N CYS A 164 -5.76 10.19 -4.12
CA CYS A 164 -4.51 10.93 -4.21
C CYS A 164 -4.74 12.44 -4.42
N ALA A 165 -5.73 12.84 -5.21
CA ALA A 165 -6.07 14.25 -5.37
C ALA A 165 -6.53 14.87 -4.04
N GLU A 166 -7.43 14.19 -3.32
CA GLU A 166 -7.92 14.64 -2.01
C GLU A 166 -6.78 14.75 -0.97
N ALA A 167 -5.88 13.76 -0.92
CA ALA A 167 -4.74 13.79 -0.01
C ALA A 167 -3.76 14.92 -0.34
N PHE A 168 -3.49 15.15 -1.64
CA PHE A 168 -2.58 16.21 -2.08
C PHE A 168 -3.15 17.60 -1.80
N GLU A 169 -4.43 17.82 -2.10
CA GLU A 169 -5.11 19.08 -1.82
C GLU A 169 -5.12 19.37 -0.32
N ARG A 170 -5.41 18.36 0.52
CA ARG A 170 -5.36 18.52 1.99
C ARG A 170 -3.98 18.94 2.48
N VAL A 171 -2.92 18.37 1.91
CA VAL A 171 -1.54 18.60 2.36
C VAL A 171 -0.95 19.92 1.83
N THR A 172 -1.34 20.34 0.64
CA THR A 172 -0.72 21.48 -0.04
C THR A 172 -1.64 22.69 -0.21
N GLY A 173 -2.94 22.51 -0.02
CA GLY A 173 -3.97 23.49 -0.39
C GLY A 173 -4.16 23.68 -1.89
N LYS A 174 -3.49 22.87 -2.74
CA LYS A 174 -3.51 22.99 -4.20
C LYS A 174 -4.37 21.88 -4.81
N ASP A 175 -5.36 22.26 -5.62
CA ASP A 175 -6.17 21.32 -6.39
C ASP A 175 -5.55 21.10 -7.78
N LEU A 176 -5.06 19.88 -8.03
CA LEU A 176 -4.58 19.44 -9.35
C LEU A 176 -5.65 18.64 -10.13
N GLY A 177 -6.79 18.36 -9.51
CA GLY A 177 -7.88 17.55 -10.06
C GLY A 177 -7.56 16.06 -10.12
N LYS A 178 -8.60 15.21 -10.04
CA LYS A 178 -8.46 13.74 -10.13
C LYS A 178 -7.81 13.26 -11.44
N ASP A 179 -8.05 13.98 -12.54
CA ASP A 179 -7.59 13.60 -13.88
C ASP A 179 -6.05 13.62 -13.97
N PHE A 180 -5.40 14.44 -13.14
CA PHE A 180 -3.95 14.44 -12.98
C PHE A 180 -3.44 13.08 -12.49
N PHE A 181 -4.11 12.52 -11.49
CA PHE A 181 -3.74 11.28 -10.83
C PHE A 181 -4.27 10.03 -11.55
N ASP A 182 -5.26 10.17 -12.43
CA ASP A 182 -5.84 9.08 -13.23
C ASP A 182 -5.00 8.66 -14.44
N LYS A 183 -3.81 9.24 -14.64
CA LYS A 183 -2.84 8.81 -15.67
C LYS A 183 -2.47 7.33 -15.49
N LYS A 184 -3.26 6.45 -16.13
CA LYS A 184 -3.11 5.00 -16.06
C LYS A 184 -1.78 4.58 -16.64
N PHE A 185 -0.89 4.10 -15.79
CA PHE A 185 0.32 3.45 -16.23
C PHE A 185 0.06 1.94 -16.30
N ASN A 186 0.00 1.42 -17.52
CA ASN A 186 -0.13 0.00 -17.77
C ASN A 186 1.20 -0.72 -17.46
N VAL A 187 1.54 -0.88 -16.18
CA VAL A 187 2.66 -1.75 -15.76
C VAL A 187 2.43 -3.17 -16.31
N THR A 188 1.17 -3.59 -16.42
CA THR A 188 0.73 -4.88 -16.97
C THR A 188 1.16 -5.14 -18.43
N LYS A 189 1.34 -4.11 -19.27
CA LYS A 189 1.79 -4.30 -20.66
C LYS A 189 3.24 -4.80 -20.76
N LYS A 190 4.08 -4.55 -19.75
CA LYS A 190 5.46 -5.06 -19.73
C LYS A 190 5.54 -6.54 -19.33
N PHE A 191 4.58 -7.05 -18.56
CA PHE A 191 4.61 -8.43 -18.05
C PHE A 191 4.07 -9.47 -19.05
N SER A 192 3.29 -9.09 -20.05
CA SER A 192 2.73 -10.03 -21.04
C SER A 192 3.75 -10.58 -22.04
N GLN A 193 5.00 -10.10 -22.02
CA GLN A 193 6.06 -10.53 -22.93
C GLN A 193 7.01 -11.58 -22.34
N GLN A 194 6.97 -11.84 -21.04
CA GLN A 194 7.78 -12.88 -20.39
C GLN A 194 6.98 -14.19 -20.33
N GLY A 195 6.90 -14.86 -21.47
CA GLY A 195 6.26 -16.16 -21.59
C GLY A 195 7.03 -17.20 -20.79
N GLN A 196 6.42 -17.71 -19.71
CA GLN A 196 6.72 -19.01 -19.10
C GLN A 196 5.81 -19.33 -17.91
N ALA A 197 5.31 -18.33 -17.18
CA ALA A 197 4.50 -18.58 -15.99
C ALA A 197 2.99 -18.53 -16.27
N GLN A 198 2.26 -19.55 -15.81
CA GLN A 198 0.80 -19.55 -15.80
C GLN A 198 0.31 -18.41 -14.89
N ARG A 199 -0.47 -17.48 -15.45
CA ARG A 199 -1.07 -16.42 -14.64
C ARG A 199 -2.28 -16.96 -13.90
N MET A 200 -2.37 -16.63 -12.62
CA MET A 200 -3.56 -16.92 -11.83
C MET A 200 -4.59 -15.80 -12.00
N SER A 201 -5.85 -16.20 -12.08
CA SER A 201 -7.00 -15.32 -12.00
C SER A 201 -7.94 -15.84 -10.93
N ARG A 202 -8.89 -14.99 -10.50
CA ARG A 202 -9.87 -15.36 -9.49
C ARG A 202 -10.76 -16.52 -9.95
N ASP A 203 -11.10 -16.53 -11.24
CA ASP A 203 -11.95 -17.54 -11.86
C ASP A 203 -11.30 -18.94 -11.90
N ALA A 204 -9.99 -19.03 -11.63
CA ALA A 204 -9.28 -20.30 -11.49
C ALA A 204 -9.43 -20.95 -10.10
N LEU A 205 -10.13 -20.30 -9.16
CA LEU A 205 -10.40 -20.81 -7.82
C LEU A 205 -11.84 -21.31 -7.73
N ASP A 206 -12.02 -22.51 -7.22
CA ASP A 206 -13.37 -22.99 -6.91
C ASP A 206 -13.95 -22.28 -5.67
N ALA A 207 -15.28 -22.38 -5.50
CA ALA A 207 -15.98 -21.70 -4.42
C ALA A 207 -15.53 -22.15 -3.01
N LYS A 208 -15.12 -23.41 -2.87
CA LYS A 208 -14.69 -23.96 -1.57
C LYS A 208 -13.33 -23.38 -1.17
N LEU A 209 -12.39 -23.33 -2.11
CA LEU A 209 -11.07 -22.76 -1.90
C LEU A 209 -11.15 -21.25 -1.67
N LEU A 210 -12.02 -20.57 -2.41
CA LEU A 210 -12.25 -19.14 -2.24
C LEU A 210 -12.79 -18.82 -0.83
N ALA A 211 -13.76 -19.60 -0.34
CA ALA A 211 -14.27 -19.47 1.02
C ALA A 211 -13.18 -19.72 2.07
N GLU A 212 -12.39 -20.80 1.92
CA GLU A 212 -11.26 -21.08 2.81
C GLU A 212 -10.27 -19.91 2.87
N TYR A 213 -9.91 -19.32 1.73
CA TYR A 213 -8.96 -18.20 1.72
C TYR A 213 -9.52 -16.93 2.35
N TYR A 214 -10.83 -16.71 2.23
CA TYR A 214 -11.49 -15.62 2.92
C TYR A 214 -11.55 -15.83 4.43
N ASP A 215 -11.82 -17.06 4.89
CA ASP A 215 -11.78 -17.39 6.32
C ASP A 215 -10.39 -17.15 6.91
N LEU A 216 -9.34 -17.51 6.17
CA LEU A 216 -7.97 -17.21 6.56
C LEU A 216 -7.72 -15.70 6.67
N ASN A 217 -8.35 -14.88 5.82
CA ASN A 217 -8.13 -13.43 5.71
C ASN A 217 -9.35 -12.60 6.17
N ASP A 218 -10.08 -13.06 7.19
CA ASP A 218 -11.34 -12.45 7.60
C ASP A 218 -11.19 -10.97 8.00
N LEU A 219 -10.08 -10.60 8.66
CA LEU A 219 -9.85 -9.20 9.08
C LEU A 219 -9.61 -8.30 7.86
N ASP A 220 -8.79 -8.75 6.90
CA ASP A 220 -8.58 -8.00 5.66
C ASP A 220 -9.88 -7.89 4.85
N ARG A 221 -10.69 -8.96 4.81
CA ARG A 221 -11.99 -8.98 4.12
C ARG A 221 -12.94 -7.96 4.72
N ARG A 222 -13.14 -8.00 6.05
CA ARG A 222 -14.04 -7.07 6.76
C ARG A 222 -13.60 -5.62 6.62
N MET A 223 -12.29 -5.36 6.72
CA MET A 223 -11.74 -4.03 6.48
C MET A 223 -11.98 -3.57 5.04
N PHE A 224 -11.74 -4.43 4.05
CA PHE A 224 -11.97 -4.10 2.65
C PHE A 224 -13.45 -3.82 2.34
N GLU A 225 -14.37 -4.64 2.86
CA GLU A 225 -15.82 -4.45 2.71
C GLU A 225 -16.24 -3.08 3.27
N MET A 226 -15.84 -2.77 4.51
CA MET A 226 -16.20 -1.50 5.14
C MET A 226 -15.57 -0.29 4.42
N VAL A 227 -14.31 -0.39 3.93
CA VAL A 227 -13.69 0.68 3.14
C VAL A 227 -14.37 0.83 1.78
N SER A 228 -14.81 -0.27 1.16
CA SER A 228 -15.51 -0.25 -0.13
C SER A 228 -16.90 0.36 -0.02
N ASP A 229 -17.64 0.07 1.05
CA ASP A 229 -18.98 0.61 1.29
C ASP A 229 -18.96 2.12 1.54
N ARG A 230 -17.97 2.61 2.30
CA ARG A 230 -17.78 4.04 2.58
C ARG A 230 -17.08 4.78 1.44
N GLY A 231 -16.37 4.05 0.59
CA GLY A 231 -15.56 4.56 -0.50
C GLY A 231 -14.22 5.18 -0.07
N VAL A 232 -14.20 6.08 0.92
CA VAL A 232 -12.99 6.58 1.59
C VAL A 232 -13.27 6.61 3.08
N MET A 233 -12.36 6.06 3.87
CA MET A 233 -12.44 6.12 5.31
C MET A 233 -11.51 7.21 5.85
N TYR A 234 -12.09 8.12 6.65
CA TYR A 234 -11.38 9.26 7.25
C TYR A 234 -11.00 9.08 8.72
N GLU A 235 -11.43 7.96 9.32
CA GLU A 235 -11.31 7.70 10.76
C GLU A 235 -10.06 6.86 11.07
N ASN A 236 -9.54 7.02 12.29
CA ASN A 236 -8.47 6.17 12.79
C ASN A 236 -8.92 4.70 12.80
N PRO A 237 -8.20 3.79 12.10
CA PRO A 237 -8.46 2.36 12.10
C PRO A 237 -8.12 1.72 13.45
N VAL A 238 -8.91 1.99 14.48
CA VAL A 238 -8.89 1.24 15.73
C VAL A 238 -9.66 -0.06 15.50
N TRP A 239 -9.08 -0.94 14.69
CA TRP A 239 -9.62 -2.27 14.50
C TRP A 239 -9.45 -3.04 15.82
N ALA A 240 -10.54 -3.56 16.36
CA ALA A 240 -10.46 -4.49 17.48
C ALA A 240 -9.64 -5.71 17.04
N LEU A 241 -8.47 -5.90 17.66
CA LEU A 241 -7.61 -7.07 17.51
C LEU A 241 -8.28 -8.33 18.08
#